data_AF-A0A345P0Z6-F1
#
_entry.id   AF-A0A345P0Z6-F1
#
_cell.length_a   1.000
_cell.length_b   1.000
_cell.length_c   1.000
_cell.angle_alpha   90.00
_cell.angle_beta   90.00
_cell.angle_gamma   90.00
#
_symmetry.space_group_name_H-M   'P 1'
#
loop_
_entity.id
_entity.type
_entity.pdbx_description
1 polymer ?
#
loop_
_entity_poly.entity_id
_entity_poly.type
_entity_poly.pdbx_seq_one_letter_code
_entity_poly.pdbx_strand_id
1 'polypeptide(L)'
;MGVWGAAILSDDIAEDVSFKYKDLLGENYSSEKASKRVIEEFQNDLDGEEITAFWLSFALIQWKLGRLQEEVKNKAIEIIDSGVDLERWEEDPKLMKKREAVLLKLKEQLHSPQPQAKRVPKRFVTNTFLKAGDAISYELVSRDFIILKVIGIIEQGTGDRYPLFEICDWKGKVIPSKEQINELELKKWTWENGNQELNALAIFPAGKKDDPIKRVQVVAEGVRIVLDMEESFVALTWKALDDNLKEFYSFE
;
A
#
# COMPACT_ATOMS: atom_id res chain seq x y z
N MET A 1 -6.74 0.56 17.45
CA MET A 1 -6.48 -0.72 18.14
C MET A 1 -7.07 -1.83 17.28
N GLY A 2 -6.24 -2.45 16.44
CA GLY A 2 -6.66 -3.53 15.54
C GLY A 2 -7.07 -4.77 16.32
N VAL A 3 -8.08 -5.49 15.83
CA VAL A 3 -8.47 -6.77 16.42
C VAL A 3 -7.40 -7.80 16.06
N TRP A 4 -6.46 -8.03 16.97
CA TRP A 4 -5.42 -9.04 16.79
C TRP A 4 -6.05 -10.44 16.68
N GLY A 5 -5.95 -11.02 15.49
CA GLY A 5 -6.41 -12.38 15.24
C GLY A 5 -5.45 -13.41 15.84
N ALA A 6 -5.95 -14.60 16.18
CA ALA A 6 -5.12 -15.72 16.62
C ALA A 6 -4.28 -16.34 15.47
N ALA A 7 -4.44 -15.88 14.23
CA ALA A 7 -3.70 -16.40 13.08
C ALA A 7 -2.25 -15.89 13.06
N ILE A 8 -1.35 -16.63 12.40
CA ILE A 8 0.06 -16.26 12.32
C ILE A 8 0.28 -14.96 11.51
N LEU A 9 -0.57 -14.69 10.51
CA LEU A 9 -0.43 -13.56 9.58
C LEU A 9 -1.52 -12.49 9.78
N SER A 10 -2.12 -12.41 10.96
CA SER A 10 -3.12 -11.39 11.28
C SER A 10 -2.56 -10.21 12.08
N ASP A 11 -1.24 -10.14 12.20
CA ASP A 11 -0.52 -9.05 12.85
C ASP A 11 0.09 -8.14 11.77
N ASP A 12 0.11 -6.83 11.99
CA ASP A 12 0.62 -5.84 11.03
C ASP A 12 2.10 -6.12 10.71
N ILE A 13 2.85 -6.61 11.70
CA ILE A 13 4.24 -7.07 11.54
C ILE A 13 4.36 -8.14 10.45
N ALA A 14 3.40 -9.06 10.35
CA ALA A 14 3.46 -10.13 9.36
C ALA A 14 3.31 -9.60 7.92
N GLU A 15 2.55 -8.52 7.74
CA GLU A 15 2.42 -7.84 6.45
C GLU A 15 3.74 -7.15 6.08
N ASP A 16 4.32 -6.39 7.00
CA ASP A 16 5.59 -5.69 6.80
C ASP A 16 6.75 -6.64 6.51
N VAL A 17 6.87 -7.73 7.28
CA VAL A 17 7.88 -8.78 7.07
C VAL A 17 7.69 -9.45 5.70
N SER A 18 6.44 -9.77 5.34
CA SER A 18 6.14 -10.36 4.02
C SER A 18 6.51 -9.41 2.90
N PHE A 19 6.13 -8.13 3.02
CA PHE A 19 6.43 -7.09 2.04
C PHE A 19 7.94 -6.97 1.86
N LYS A 20 8.68 -6.72 2.95
CA LYS A 20 10.12 -6.50 2.90
C LYS A 20 10.88 -7.69 2.33
N TYR A 21 10.55 -8.90 2.78
CA TYR A 21 11.23 -10.10 2.30
C TYR A 21 10.99 -10.34 0.80
N LYS A 22 9.74 -10.18 0.34
CA LYS A 22 9.41 -10.34 -1.08
C LYS A 22 10.05 -9.26 -1.95
N ASP A 23 10.13 -8.02 -1.47
CA ASP A 23 10.76 -6.92 -2.19
C ASP A 23 12.26 -7.22 -2.42
N LEU A 24 12.98 -7.65 -1.38
CA LEU A 24 14.38 -8.08 -1.49
C LEU A 24 14.57 -9.26 -2.46
N LEU A 25 13.71 -10.28 -2.38
CA LEU A 25 13.75 -11.40 -3.32
C LEU A 25 13.47 -10.95 -4.77
N GLY A 26 12.55 -10.00 -4.94
CA GLY A 26 12.23 -9.39 -6.23
C GLY A 26 13.41 -8.59 -6.81
N GLU A 27 14.25 -7.99 -5.96
CA GLU A 27 15.51 -7.34 -6.33
C GLU A 27 16.68 -8.31 -6.54
N ASN A 28 16.41 -9.62 -6.64
CA ASN A 28 17.37 -10.70 -6.85
C ASN A 28 18.37 -10.92 -5.70
N TYR A 29 18.02 -10.53 -4.47
CA TYR A 29 18.79 -10.97 -3.30
C TYR A 29 18.69 -12.50 -3.15
N SER A 30 19.77 -13.13 -2.71
CA SER A 30 19.72 -14.54 -2.31
C SER A 30 18.81 -14.68 -1.09
N SER A 31 18.28 -15.89 -0.87
CA SER A 31 17.40 -16.12 0.28
C SER A 31 18.12 -15.78 1.59
N GLU A 32 19.40 -16.13 1.73
CA GLU A 32 20.22 -15.88 2.91
C GLU A 32 20.42 -14.38 3.14
N LYS A 33 20.79 -13.63 2.10
CA LYS A 33 20.99 -12.18 2.21
C LYS A 33 19.69 -11.44 2.51
N ALA A 34 18.59 -11.85 1.86
CA ALA A 34 17.28 -11.29 2.12
C ALA A 34 16.84 -11.55 3.55
N SER A 35 17.05 -12.78 4.05
CA SER A 35 16.66 -13.13 5.42
C SER A 35 17.47 -12.41 6.47
N LYS A 36 18.79 -12.34 6.30
CA LYS A 36 19.66 -11.58 7.21
C LYS A 36 19.24 -10.12 7.32
N ARG A 37 18.94 -9.47 6.19
CA ARG A 37 18.54 -8.06 6.17
C ARG A 37 17.18 -7.83 6.85
N VAL A 38 16.22 -8.73 6.65
CA VAL A 38 14.92 -8.68 7.36
C VAL A 38 15.12 -8.87 8.86
N ILE A 39 15.95 -9.83 9.27
CA ILE A 39 16.26 -10.05 10.69
C ILE A 39 16.91 -8.80 11.31
N GLU A 40 17.93 -8.24 10.66
CA GLU A 40 18.64 -7.05 11.13
C GLU A 40 17.73 -5.81 11.26
N GLU A 41 16.78 -5.64 10.34
CA GLU A 41 15.85 -4.51 10.35
C GLU A 41 14.84 -4.63 11.50
N PHE A 42 14.18 -5.78 11.63
CA PHE A 42 13.10 -5.95 12.60
C PHE A 42 13.60 -6.27 14.02
N GLN A 43 14.78 -6.87 14.20
CA GLN A 43 15.28 -7.19 15.55
C GLN A 43 15.61 -5.96 16.40
N ASN A 44 15.95 -4.83 15.78
CA ASN A 44 16.31 -3.62 16.51
C ASN A 44 15.10 -2.80 16.93
N ASP A 45 13.96 -3.00 16.26
CA ASP A 45 12.79 -2.14 16.35
C ASP A 45 11.63 -2.79 17.12
N LEU A 46 11.65 -4.13 17.32
CA LEU A 46 10.57 -4.88 17.95
C LEU A 46 10.84 -5.22 19.42
N ASP A 47 9.78 -5.20 20.23
CA ASP A 47 9.83 -5.66 21.62
C ASP A 47 9.68 -7.19 21.78
N GLY A 48 9.61 -7.66 23.04
CA GLY A 48 9.56 -9.09 23.37
C GLY A 48 8.30 -9.83 22.90
N GLU A 49 7.16 -9.15 22.74
CA GLU A 49 5.94 -9.77 22.20
C GLU A 49 5.98 -9.73 20.67
N GLU A 50 6.35 -8.58 20.12
CA GLU A 50 6.43 -8.36 18.68
C GLU A 50 7.47 -9.26 18.00
N ILE A 51 8.58 -9.56 18.69
CA ILE A 51 9.62 -10.46 18.17
C ILE A 51 9.11 -11.89 17.99
N THR A 52 8.15 -12.35 18.81
CA THR A 52 7.57 -13.69 18.65
C THR A 52 6.70 -13.75 17.40
N ALA A 53 5.86 -12.74 17.19
CA ALA A 53 5.04 -12.59 15.99
C ALA A 53 5.92 -12.50 14.72
N PHE A 54 7.04 -11.78 14.79
CA PHE A 54 8.04 -11.72 13.72
C PHE A 54 8.56 -13.12 13.34
N TRP A 55 9.12 -13.88 14.29
CA TRP A 55 9.75 -15.17 13.96
C TRP A 55 8.74 -16.18 13.43
N LEU A 56 7.54 -16.24 14.03
CA LEU A 56 6.48 -17.16 13.62
C LEU A 56 5.96 -16.82 12.21
N SER A 57 5.69 -15.54 11.95
CA SER A 57 5.26 -15.08 10.62
C SER A 57 6.35 -15.28 9.58
N PHE A 58 7.60 -14.95 9.91
CA PHE A 58 8.71 -15.05 8.98
C PHE A 58 9.01 -16.49 8.57
N ALA A 59 9.00 -17.42 9.53
CA ALA A 59 9.13 -18.84 9.24
C ALA A 59 8.02 -19.34 8.30
N LEU A 60 6.77 -18.96 8.57
CA LEU A 60 5.64 -19.33 7.72
C LEU A 60 5.76 -18.73 6.30
N ILE A 61 6.17 -17.47 6.18
CA ILE A 61 6.37 -16.78 4.90
C ILE A 61 7.46 -17.48 4.08
N GLN A 62 8.62 -17.75 4.68
CA GLN A 62 9.71 -18.43 3.97
C GLN A 62 9.31 -19.86 3.57
N TRP A 63 8.61 -20.60 4.43
CA TRP A 63 8.10 -21.93 4.09
C TRP A 63 7.14 -21.87 2.91
N LYS A 64 6.18 -20.93 2.91
CA LYS A 64 5.22 -20.72 1.82
C LYS A 64 5.90 -20.40 0.48
N LEU A 65 7.11 -19.82 0.52
CA LEU A 65 7.94 -19.51 -0.64
C LEU A 65 8.92 -20.62 -0.99
N GLY A 66 9.02 -21.70 -0.21
CA GLY A 66 9.96 -22.81 -0.41
C GLY A 66 11.42 -22.41 -0.16
N ARG A 67 11.64 -21.51 0.80
CA ARG A 67 12.93 -20.85 1.09
C ARG A 67 13.22 -20.76 2.59
N LEU A 68 12.60 -21.61 3.40
CA LEU A 68 12.75 -21.57 4.85
C LEU A 68 14.16 -21.99 5.25
N GLN A 69 14.81 -21.09 5.98
CA GLN A 69 16.16 -21.27 6.52
C GLN A 69 16.14 -21.90 7.90
N GLU A 70 17.18 -22.67 8.19
CA GLU A 70 17.27 -23.44 9.43
C GLU A 70 17.31 -22.56 10.68
N GLU A 71 18.00 -21.42 10.63
CA GLU A 71 18.02 -20.44 11.74
C GLU A 71 16.61 -19.93 12.07
N VAL A 72 15.87 -19.53 11.04
CA VAL A 72 14.51 -18.97 11.17
C VAL A 72 13.54 -20.05 11.65
N LYS A 73 13.68 -21.27 11.13
CA LYS A 73 12.93 -22.45 11.59
C LYS A 73 13.19 -22.72 13.07
N ASN A 74 14.44 -22.80 13.47
CA ASN A 74 14.82 -23.12 14.85
C ASN A 74 14.28 -22.10 15.83
N LYS A 75 14.33 -20.80 15.49
CA LYS A 75 13.75 -19.74 16.31
C LYS A 75 12.23 -19.85 16.46
N ALA A 76 11.52 -20.11 15.35
CA ALA A 76 10.09 -20.31 15.42
C ALA A 76 9.70 -21.55 16.25
N ILE A 77 10.45 -22.65 16.13
CA ILE A 77 10.23 -23.87 16.94
C ILE A 77 10.52 -23.60 18.43
N GLU A 78 11.60 -22.89 18.75
CA GLU A 78 11.95 -22.49 20.12
C GLU A 78 10.81 -21.69 20.78
N ILE A 79 10.20 -20.76 20.05
CA ILE A 79 9.05 -19.96 20.51
C ILE A 79 7.80 -20.82 20.72
N ILE A 80 7.52 -21.73 19.79
CA ILE A 80 6.36 -22.64 19.92
C ILE A 80 6.52 -23.56 21.12
N ASP A 81 7.74 -24.06 21.35
CA ASP A 81 8.02 -25.06 22.39
C ASP A 81 8.15 -24.44 23.79
N SER A 82 8.60 -23.19 23.89
CA SER A 82 8.62 -22.46 25.16
C SER A 82 7.24 -22.01 25.59
N GLY A 83 6.30 -21.84 24.64
CA GLY A 83 4.96 -21.33 24.91
C GLY A 83 4.89 -19.83 25.15
N VAL A 84 6.00 -19.10 25.00
CA VAL A 84 6.09 -17.65 25.29
C VAL A 84 5.10 -16.82 24.47
N ASP A 85 4.79 -17.23 23.23
CA ASP A 85 3.78 -16.56 22.40
C ASP A 85 2.38 -16.66 23.02
N LEU A 86 2.05 -17.72 23.77
CA LEU A 86 0.71 -17.91 24.34
C LEU A 86 0.41 -16.95 25.51
N GLU A 87 1.43 -16.36 26.14
CA GLU A 87 1.28 -15.43 27.27
C GLU A 87 0.39 -14.23 26.90
N ARG A 88 0.47 -13.76 25.64
CA ARG A 88 -0.36 -12.66 25.09
C ARG A 88 -1.87 -12.96 25.06
N TRP A 89 -2.27 -14.22 25.22
CA TRP A 89 -3.67 -14.66 25.18
C TRP A 89 -4.19 -15.22 26.52
N GLU A 90 -3.45 -15.09 27.62
CA GLU A 90 -3.86 -15.60 28.94
C GLU A 90 -5.24 -15.09 29.39
N GLU A 91 -5.57 -13.83 29.06
CA GLU A 91 -6.84 -13.21 29.44
C GLU A 91 -8.06 -13.73 28.66
N ASP A 92 -7.85 -14.40 27.51
CA ASP A 92 -8.91 -15.06 26.74
C ASP A 92 -8.59 -16.55 26.49
N PRO A 93 -9.02 -17.45 27.40
CA PRO A 93 -8.78 -18.88 27.29
C PRO A 93 -9.32 -19.52 26.00
N LYS A 94 -10.34 -18.92 25.35
CA LYS A 94 -10.86 -19.45 24.08
C LYS A 94 -9.93 -19.08 22.93
N LEU A 95 -9.42 -17.85 22.90
CA LEU A 95 -8.44 -17.43 21.90
C LEU A 95 -7.09 -18.11 22.12
N MET A 96 -6.65 -18.29 23.37
CA MET A 96 -5.44 -19.03 23.72
C MET A 96 -5.45 -20.46 23.15
N LYS A 97 -6.54 -21.22 23.37
CA LYS A 97 -6.70 -22.56 22.78
C LYS A 97 -6.69 -22.57 21.26
N LYS A 98 -7.25 -21.54 20.63
CA LYS A 98 -7.20 -21.38 19.17
C LYS A 98 -5.76 -21.10 18.71
N ARG A 99 -5.04 -20.24 19.43
CA ARG A 99 -3.64 -19.89 19.13
C ARG A 99 -2.74 -21.10 19.28
N GLU A 100 -2.87 -21.87 20.35
CA GLU A 100 -2.14 -23.14 20.57
C GLU A 100 -2.34 -24.11 19.38
N ALA A 101 -3.58 -24.31 18.93
CA ALA A 101 -3.86 -25.15 17.77
C ALA A 101 -3.24 -24.61 16.46
N VAL A 102 -3.14 -23.28 16.32
CA VAL A 102 -2.47 -22.62 15.19
C VAL A 102 -0.95 -22.84 15.25
N LEU A 103 -0.33 -22.71 16.43
CA LEU A 103 1.10 -22.93 16.64
C LEU A 103 1.49 -24.39 16.39
N LEU A 104 0.69 -25.35 16.86
CA LEU A 104 0.93 -26.78 16.61
C LEU A 104 0.91 -27.09 15.10
N LYS A 105 -0.06 -26.54 14.37
CA LYS A 105 -0.12 -26.68 12.90
C LYS A 105 1.08 -26.04 12.21
N LEU A 106 1.51 -24.86 12.68
CA LEU A 106 2.72 -24.21 12.16
C LEU A 106 3.95 -25.09 12.40
N LYS A 107 4.12 -25.65 13.61
CA LYS A 107 5.22 -26.57 13.93
C LYS A 107 5.25 -27.78 13.00
N GLU A 108 4.12 -28.48 12.84
CA GLU A 108 3.99 -29.61 11.91
C GLU A 108 4.37 -29.20 10.48
N GLN A 109 3.90 -28.03 10.04
CA GLN A 109 4.21 -27.49 8.72
C GLN A 109 5.71 -27.20 8.55
N LEU A 110 6.37 -26.58 9.53
CA LEU A 110 7.81 -26.28 9.48
C LEU A 110 8.69 -27.54 9.50
N HIS A 111 8.20 -28.66 10.05
CA HIS A 111 8.86 -29.96 9.98
C HIS A 111 8.60 -30.73 8.69
N SER A 112 7.55 -30.39 7.95
CA SER A 112 7.22 -31.03 6.67
C SER A 112 8.22 -30.63 5.56
N PRO A 113 8.35 -31.45 4.50
CA PRO A 113 9.10 -31.07 3.32
C PRO A 113 8.59 -29.74 2.75
N GLN A 114 9.52 -28.80 2.51
CA GLN A 114 9.16 -27.50 1.99
C GLN A 114 8.65 -27.60 0.54
N PRO A 115 7.73 -26.72 0.11
CA PRO A 115 7.33 -26.63 -1.29
C PRO A 115 8.52 -26.20 -2.16
N GLN A 116 8.40 -26.41 -3.47
CA GLN A 116 9.40 -25.92 -4.42
C GLN A 116 9.57 -24.40 -4.30
N ALA A 117 10.84 -23.95 -4.32
CA ALA A 117 11.19 -22.54 -4.24
C ALA A 117 10.46 -21.73 -5.32
N LYS A 118 9.64 -20.77 -4.88
CA LYS A 118 8.86 -19.91 -5.76
C LYS A 118 9.72 -18.78 -6.28
N ARG A 119 9.50 -18.41 -7.54
CA ARG A 119 10.01 -17.16 -8.11
C ARG A 119 9.19 -16.01 -7.52
N VAL A 120 9.87 -15.03 -6.94
CA VAL A 120 9.26 -13.78 -6.51
C VAL A 120 9.61 -12.72 -7.56
N PRO A 121 8.62 -12.17 -8.29
CA PRO A 121 8.90 -11.12 -9.26
C PRO A 121 9.26 -9.82 -8.55
N LYS A 122 10.07 -8.99 -9.22
CA LYS A 122 10.30 -7.60 -8.80
C LYS A 122 8.96 -6.88 -8.69
N ARG A 123 8.76 -6.19 -7.56
CA ARG A 123 7.58 -5.36 -7.33
C ARG A 123 7.54 -4.24 -8.36
N PHE A 124 6.34 -3.88 -8.80
CA PHE A 124 6.16 -2.67 -9.58
C PHE A 124 6.19 -1.47 -8.62
N VAL A 125 7.13 -0.55 -8.85
CA VAL A 125 7.25 0.69 -8.10
C VAL A 125 6.71 1.82 -8.97
N THR A 126 5.72 2.52 -8.45
CA THR A 126 5.09 3.66 -9.11
C THR A 126 6.05 4.84 -9.14
N ASN A 127 6.13 5.52 -10.27
CA ASN A 127 6.76 6.82 -10.36
C ASN A 127 5.94 7.73 -11.27
N THR A 128 5.98 9.02 -10.98
CA THR A 128 5.32 10.06 -11.77
C THR A 128 6.35 11.05 -12.31
N PHE A 129 6.10 11.56 -13.51
CA PHE A 129 6.88 12.66 -14.11
C PHE A 129 6.32 14.04 -13.75
N LEU A 130 5.13 14.10 -13.14
CA LEU A 130 4.49 15.35 -12.72
C LEU A 130 5.22 15.95 -11.52
N LYS A 131 5.09 17.27 -11.37
CA LYS A 131 5.61 18.05 -10.25
C LYS A 131 4.53 18.98 -9.67
N ALA A 132 4.74 19.42 -8.44
CA ALA A 132 3.87 20.41 -7.80
C ALA A 132 3.71 21.66 -8.69
N GLY A 133 2.48 22.14 -8.84
CA GLY A 133 2.15 23.27 -9.70
C GLY A 133 1.96 22.91 -11.18
N ASP A 134 2.05 21.65 -11.59
CA ASP A 134 1.57 21.24 -12.91
C ASP A 134 0.04 21.22 -12.94
N ALA A 135 -0.55 21.59 -14.08
CA ALA A 135 -1.94 21.29 -14.39
C ALA A 135 -1.99 20.29 -15.54
N ILE A 136 -2.81 19.26 -15.38
CA ILE A 136 -3.07 18.25 -16.40
C ILE A 136 -4.51 18.34 -16.88
N SER A 137 -4.72 18.09 -18.18
CA SER A 137 -6.04 17.70 -18.68
C SER A 137 -6.19 16.19 -18.55
N TYR A 138 -7.36 15.75 -18.10
CA TYR A 138 -7.78 14.35 -18.15
C TYR A 138 -8.98 14.20 -19.08
N GLU A 139 -8.85 13.38 -20.12
CA GLU A 139 -9.93 13.06 -21.07
C GLU A 139 -10.91 12.07 -20.43
N LEU A 140 -12.17 12.45 -20.27
CA LEU A 140 -13.25 11.59 -19.78
C LEU A 140 -13.71 10.59 -20.86
N VAL A 141 -14.48 9.58 -20.46
CA VAL A 141 -15.11 8.63 -21.39
C VAL A 141 -16.03 9.34 -22.39
N SER A 142 -16.66 10.44 -21.97
CA SER A 142 -17.48 11.33 -22.79
C SER A 142 -16.70 12.13 -23.85
N ARG A 143 -15.35 12.07 -23.85
CA ARG A 143 -14.42 12.87 -24.67
C ARG A 143 -14.32 14.35 -24.30
N ASP A 144 -15.00 14.77 -23.24
CA ASP A 144 -14.73 16.06 -22.62
C ASP A 144 -13.49 15.95 -21.73
N PHE A 145 -12.85 17.09 -21.46
CA PHE A 145 -11.71 17.18 -20.56
C PHE A 145 -12.13 17.79 -19.23
N ILE A 146 -11.45 17.37 -18.16
CA ILE A 146 -11.40 18.07 -16.88
C ILE A 146 -9.97 18.54 -16.60
N ILE A 147 -9.80 19.47 -15.68
CA ILE A 147 -8.47 19.93 -15.23
C ILE A 147 -8.21 19.44 -13.79
N LEU A 148 -7.05 18.83 -13.61
CA LEU A 148 -6.49 18.46 -12.32
C LEU A 148 -5.21 19.26 -12.09
N LYS A 149 -5.05 19.88 -10.92
CA LYS A 149 -3.83 20.60 -10.56
C LYS A 149 -3.05 19.82 -9.52
N VAL A 150 -1.76 19.65 -9.72
CA VAL A 150 -0.88 18.89 -8.82
C VAL A 150 -0.54 19.75 -7.63
N ILE A 151 -1.07 19.39 -6.47
CA ILE A 151 -0.75 20.00 -5.17
C ILE A 151 0.69 19.66 -4.80
N GLY A 152 1.04 18.38 -4.88
CA GLY A 152 2.37 17.86 -4.59
C GLY A 152 2.53 16.40 -4.95
N ILE A 153 3.67 15.82 -4.56
CA ILE A 153 3.98 14.41 -4.83
C ILE A 153 4.06 13.68 -3.51
N ILE A 154 3.26 12.61 -3.37
CA ILE A 154 3.36 11.70 -2.23
C ILE A 154 4.51 10.74 -2.51
N GLU A 155 5.44 10.65 -1.57
CA GLU A 155 6.57 9.73 -1.61
C GLU A 155 6.45 8.75 -0.45
N GLN A 156 6.32 7.46 -0.74
CA GLN A 156 6.30 6.42 0.28
C GLN A 156 7.71 5.90 0.56
N GLY A 157 7.95 5.41 1.78
CA GLY A 157 9.22 4.73 2.14
C GLY A 157 9.51 3.48 1.29
N THR A 158 8.48 2.94 0.63
CA THR A 158 8.57 1.86 -0.36
C THR A 158 9.14 2.33 -1.72
N GLY A 159 9.33 3.63 -1.93
CA GLY A 159 9.81 4.21 -3.18
C GLY A 159 8.72 4.56 -4.19
N ASP A 160 7.45 4.26 -3.89
CA ASP A 160 6.33 4.68 -4.73
C ASP A 160 6.15 6.20 -4.68
N ARG A 161 6.01 6.82 -5.85
CA ARG A 161 5.81 8.27 -6.02
C ARG A 161 4.63 8.56 -6.94
N TYR A 162 3.63 9.26 -6.44
CA TYR A 162 2.43 9.59 -7.20
C TYR A 162 1.89 10.98 -6.85
N PRO A 163 1.20 11.64 -7.80
CA PRO A 163 0.68 12.98 -7.60
C PRO A 163 -0.52 13.03 -6.66
N LEU A 164 -0.61 14.13 -5.91
CA LEU A 164 -1.79 14.57 -5.18
C LEU A 164 -2.43 15.72 -5.97
N PHE A 165 -3.73 15.63 -6.24
CA PHE A 165 -4.45 16.57 -7.09
C PHE A 165 -5.56 17.32 -6.36
N GLU A 166 -5.80 18.56 -6.77
CA GLU A 166 -7.09 19.24 -6.63
C GLU A 166 -7.83 19.23 -7.98
N ILE A 167 -9.16 19.14 -7.95
CA ILE A 167 -9.99 19.08 -9.16
C ILE A 167 -10.64 20.43 -9.41
N CYS A 168 -10.55 20.95 -10.63
CA CYS A 168 -11.27 22.15 -11.02
C CYS A 168 -12.74 21.85 -11.30
N ASP A 169 -13.67 22.76 -10.95
CA ASP A 169 -15.06 22.73 -11.41
C ASP A 169 -15.17 23.20 -12.86
N TRP A 170 -14.60 22.40 -13.76
CA TRP A 170 -14.60 22.68 -15.18
C TRP A 170 -14.64 21.38 -15.98
N LYS A 171 -15.51 21.35 -16.98
CA LYS A 171 -15.59 20.30 -18.00
C LYS A 171 -15.77 20.94 -19.38
N GLY A 172 -14.98 20.53 -20.36
CA GLY A 172 -15.14 21.06 -21.72
C GLY A 172 -14.23 20.44 -22.76
N LYS A 173 -14.45 20.78 -24.03
CA LYS A 173 -13.70 20.24 -25.18
C LYS A 173 -12.43 21.01 -25.53
N VAL A 174 -12.36 22.26 -25.10
CA VAL A 174 -11.23 23.16 -25.39
C VAL A 174 -10.52 23.44 -24.08
N ILE A 175 -9.26 23.01 -23.99
CA ILE A 175 -8.47 23.16 -22.78
C ILE A 175 -8.23 24.66 -22.50
N PRO A 176 -8.52 25.17 -21.29
CA PRO A 176 -8.33 26.56 -20.93
C PRO A 176 -6.85 26.96 -20.89
N SER A 177 -6.55 28.26 -21.04
CA SER A 177 -5.20 28.80 -20.86
C SER A 177 -4.76 28.71 -19.40
N LYS A 178 -3.46 28.89 -19.14
CA LYS A 178 -2.93 28.92 -17.77
C LYS A 178 -3.62 29.96 -16.88
N GLU A 179 -3.85 31.16 -17.41
CA GLU A 179 -4.49 32.26 -16.68
C GLU A 179 -5.92 31.87 -16.30
N GLN A 180 -6.66 31.27 -17.23
CA GLN A 180 -8.01 30.76 -16.98
C GLN A 180 -7.99 29.62 -15.95
N ILE A 181 -7.04 28.69 -16.03
CA ILE A 181 -6.88 27.59 -15.05
C ILE A 181 -6.67 28.13 -13.63
N ASN A 182 -5.92 29.22 -13.47
CA ASN A 182 -5.67 29.84 -12.17
C ASN A 182 -6.91 30.48 -11.53
N GLU A 183 -7.92 30.78 -12.34
CA GLU A 183 -9.19 31.39 -11.93
C GLU A 183 -10.30 30.36 -11.69
N LEU A 184 -10.09 29.09 -12.08
CA LEU A 184 -11.08 28.04 -11.88
C LEU A 184 -11.31 27.76 -10.39
N GLU A 185 -12.59 27.72 -10.01
CA GLU A 185 -13.01 27.19 -8.72
C GLU A 185 -12.75 25.68 -8.65
N LEU A 186 -12.70 25.14 -7.43
CA LEU A 186 -12.51 23.71 -7.22
C LEU A 186 -13.84 22.97 -7.13
N LYS A 187 -13.87 21.75 -7.69
CA LYS A 187 -15.01 20.86 -7.58
C LYS A 187 -15.09 20.27 -6.18
N LYS A 188 -16.27 20.34 -5.57
CA LYS A 188 -16.55 19.72 -4.27
C LYS A 188 -16.96 18.26 -4.45
N TRP A 189 -16.41 17.41 -3.59
CA TRP A 189 -16.85 16.03 -3.39
C TRP A 189 -18.22 16.04 -2.70
N THR A 190 -19.17 15.25 -3.20
CA THR A 190 -20.50 15.10 -2.59
C THR A 190 -20.65 13.71 -1.97
N TRP A 191 -20.86 13.67 -0.65
CA TRP A 191 -21.09 12.46 0.13
C TRP A 191 -22.51 11.90 -0.08
N GLU A 192 -22.73 10.63 0.23
CA GLU A 192 -24.07 9.99 0.15
C GLU A 192 -25.13 10.71 1.01
N ASN A 193 -24.71 11.31 2.13
CA ASN A 193 -25.57 12.09 3.01
C ASN A 193 -25.86 13.51 2.49
N GLY A 194 -25.32 13.88 1.32
CA GLY A 194 -25.47 15.20 0.69
C GLY A 194 -24.48 16.27 1.15
N ASN A 195 -23.61 15.97 2.11
CA ASN A 195 -22.57 16.91 2.53
C ASN A 195 -21.55 17.12 1.40
N GLN A 196 -21.03 18.34 1.32
CA GLN A 196 -20.04 18.71 0.31
C GLN A 196 -18.78 19.29 0.95
N GLU A 197 -17.62 18.86 0.46
CA GLU A 197 -16.33 19.36 0.90
C GLU A 197 -15.31 19.34 -0.25
N LEU A 198 -14.19 20.03 -0.05
CA LEU A 198 -13.06 19.94 -0.95
C LEU A 198 -12.20 18.75 -0.49
N ASN A 199 -11.81 17.91 -1.44
CA ASN A 199 -10.95 16.76 -1.20
C ASN A 199 -9.81 16.75 -2.22
N ALA A 200 -8.60 16.56 -1.72
CA ALA A 200 -7.46 16.25 -2.56
C ALA A 200 -7.52 14.76 -2.96
N LEU A 201 -7.06 14.44 -4.17
CA LEU A 201 -7.03 13.07 -4.70
C LEU A 201 -5.60 12.59 -4.91
N ALA A 202 -5.19 11.57 -4.17
CA ALA A 202 -3.97 10.84 -4.44
C ALA A 202 -4.25 9.76 -5.48
N ILE A 203 -3.77 9.93 -6.72
CA ILE A 203 -4.07 9.01 -7.82
C ILE A 203 -2.83 8.25 -8.23
N PHE A 204 -2.89 6.92 -8.13
CA PHE A 204 -1.77 6.03 -8.41
C PHE A 204 -2.17 4.89 -9.36
N PRO A 205 -1.24 4.27 -10.11
CA PRO A 205 -1.51 3.09 -10.89
C PRO A 205 -1.68 1.86 -9.99
N ALA A 206 -2.72 1.05 -10.23
CA ALA A 206 -2.87 -0.27 -9.62
C ALA A 206 -1.79 -1.29 -10.05
N GLY A 207 -1.02 -0.95 -11.09
CA GLY A 207 0.07 -1.75 -11.64
C GLY A 207 0.49 -1.23 -13.02
N LYS A 208 1.47 -1.88 -13.65
CA LYS A 208 2.09 -1.42 -14.91
C LYS A 208 1.12 -1.13 -16.07
N LYS A 209 -0.07 -1.75 -16.08
CA LYS A 209 -1.08 -1.57 -17.13
C LYS A 209 -2.08 -0.45 -16.84
N ASP A 210 -2.11 0.04 -15.61
CA ASP A 210 -3.00 1.10 -15.16
C ASP A 210 -2.33 2.46 -15.39
N ASP A 211 -2.11 2.79 -16.67
CA ASP A 211 -1.33 3.95 -17.09
C ASP A 211 -2.26 4.95 -17.80
N PRO A 212 -2.41 6.18 -17.26
CA PRO A 212 -3.31 7.18 -17.83
C PRO A 212 -2.68 7.96 -18.99
N ILE A 213 -1.45 7.63 -19.45
CA ILE A 213 -0.68 8.44 -20.42
C ILE A 213 -1.43 8.79 -21.72
N LYS A 214 -2.41 7.97 -22.13
CA LYS A 214 -3.23 8.23 -23.32
C LYS A 214 -4.34 9.26 -23.10
N ARG A 215 -4.71 9.51 -21.84
CA ARG A 215 -5.81 10.39 -21.42
C ARG A 215 -5.32 11.60 -20.64
N VAL A 216 -4.03 11.66 -20.32
CA VAL A 216 -3.41 12.72 -19.52
C VAL A 216 -2.40 13.49 -20.36
N GLN A 217 -2.50 14.82 -20.30
CA GLN A 217 -1.52 15.73 -20.88
C GLN A 217 -1.25 16.87 -19.89
N VAL A 218 0.01 17.26 -19.72
CA VAL A 218 0.37 18.50 -19.02
C VAL A 218 0.02 19.69 -19.90
N VAL A 219 -0.80 20.59 -19.37
CA VAL A 219 -1.36 21.73 -20.13
C VAL A 219 -0.87 23.08 -19.62
N ALA A 220 -0.42 23.15 -18.36
CA ALA A 220 0.24 24.31 -17.80
C ALA A 220 1.19 23.90 -16.68
N GLU A 221 2.20 24.74 -16.42
CA GLU A 221 3.13 24.59 -15.29
C GLU A 221 3.11 25.85 -14.42
N GLY A 222 3.38 25.71 -13.13
CA GLY A 222 3.36 26.80 -12.16
C GLY A 222 1.98 27.46 -12.05
N VAL A 223 0.92 26.64 -11.99
CA VAL A 223 -0.45 27.10 -11.70
C VAL A 223 -0.63 27.37 -10.21
N ARG A 224 -1.62 28.20 -9.88
CA ARG A 224 -2.03 28.48 -8.52
C ARG A 224 -2.74 27.25 -7.93
N ILE A 225 -2.20 26.76 -6.82
CA ILE A 225 -2.78 25.70 -6.00
C ILE A 225 -3.57 26.34 -4.85
N VAL A 226 -4.69 25.72 -4.48
CA VAL A 226 -5.59 26.21 -3.42
C VAL A 226 -5.52 25.33 -2.18
N LEU A 227 -5.51 24.00 -2.32
CA LEU A 227 -5.39 23.06 -1.21
C LEU A 227 -3.93 22.81 -0.83
N ASP A 228 -3.69 22.35 0.39
CA ASP A 228 -2.36 21.99 0.88
C ASP A 228 -2.17 20.48 1.04
N MET A 229 -0.92 20.02 1.08
CA MET A 229 -0.52 18.62 1.28
C MET A 229 -0.97 18.05 2.64
N GLU A 230 -1.17 18.90 3.65
CA GLU A 230 -1.57 18.48 5.00
C GLU A 230 -3.07 18.16 5.12
N GLU A 231 -3.88 18.53 4.11
CA GLU A 231 -5.31 18.23 4.11
C GLU A 231 -5.58 16.73 3.89
N SER A 232 -6.71 16.25 4.41
CA SER A 232 -7.14 14.87 4.16
C SER A 232 -7.34 14.63 2.67
N PHE A 233 -6.85 13.50 2.19
CA PHE A 233 -6.97 13.11 0.78
C PHE A 233 -7.64 11.75 0.63
N VAL A 234 -8.25 11.56 -0.54
CA VAL A 234 -8.78 10.26 -0.97
C VAL A 234 -7.76 9.60 -1.89
N ALA A 235 -7.38 8.38 -1.58
CA ALA A 235 -6.47 7.58 -2.39
C ALA A 235 -7.26 6.67 -3.33
N LEU A 236 -6.98 6.72 -4.64
CA LEU A 236 -7.61 5.84 -5.62
C LEU A 236 -6.70 5.54 -6.81
N THR A 237 -7.10 4.55 -7.61
CA THR A 237 -6.32 4.13 -8.78
C THR A 237 -6.77 4.83 -10.06
N TRP A 238 -5.89 5.02 -11.05
CA TRP A 238 -6.25 5.61 -12.36
C TRP A 238 -7.45 4.90 -13.01
N LYS A 239 -7.49 3.56 -13.00
CA LYS A 239 -8.64 2.79 -13.52
C LYS A 239 -9.96 3.02 -12.78
N ALA A 240 -9.91 3.51 -11.53
CA ALA A 240 -11.08 3.77 -10.69
C ALA A 240 -11.49 5.26 -10.74
N LEU A 241 -10.70 6.10 -11.41
CA LEU A 241 -10.93 7.54 -11.44
C LEU A 241 -12.25 7.89 -12.11
N ASP A 242 -12.60 7.25 -13.24
CA ASP A 242 -13.86 7.54 -13.93
C ASP A 242 -15.09 7.24 -13.06
N ASP A 243 -15.11 6.09 -12.40
CA ASP A 243 -16.20 5.71 -11.51
C ASP A 243 -16.32 6.70 -10.34
N ASN A 244 -15.17 7.09 -9.76
CA ASN A 244 -15.12 8.06 -8.66
C ASN A 244 -15.58 9.47 -9.08
N LEU A 245 -15.14 9.94 -10.25
CA LEU A 245 -15.54 11.22 -10.83
C LEU A 245 -17.05 11.28 -11.09
N LYS A 246 -17.63 10.18 -11.57
CA LYS A 246 -19.07 10.08 -11.79
C LYS A 246 -19.85 10.07 -10.47
N GLU A 247 -19.43 9.24 -9.52
CA GLU A 247 -20.13 9.01 -8.26
C GLU A 247 -20.10 10.24 -7.34
N PHE A 248 -18.92 10.84 -7.16
CA PHE A 248 -18.72 11.85 -6.12
C PHE A 248 -18.61 13.29 -6.64
N TYR A 249 -18.24 13.47 -7.91
CA TYR A 249 -18.04 14.79 -8.53
C TYR A 249 -19.06 15.11 -9.63
N SER A 250 -19.94 14.16 -9.98
CA SER A 250 -20.93 14.30 -11.06
C SER A 250 -20.31 14.65 -12.43
N PHE A 251 -19.07 14.19 -12.68
CA PHE A 251 -18.43 14.28 -13.99
C PHE A 251 -18.75 13.02 -14.81
N GLU A 252 -19.57 13.19 -15.86
CA GLU A 252 -19.88 12.17 -16.88
C GLU A 252 -19.05 12.32 -18.16
#